data_AF-A0A940WFH8-F1
#
_entry.id   AF-A0A940WFH8-F1
#
_cell.length_a   1.000
_cell.length_b   1.000
_cell.length_c   1.000
_cell.angle_alpha   90.00
_cell.angle_beta   90.00
_cell.angle_gamma   90.00
#
_symmetry.space_group_name_H-M   'P 1'
#
loop_
_entity.id
_entity.type
_entity.pdbx_description
1 polymer ?
#
loop_
_entity_poly.entity_id
_entity_poly.type
_entity_poly.pdbx_seq_one_letter_code
_entity_poly.pdbx_strand_id
1 'polypeptide(L)'
;MRIAELSRRTGVPIPTIKYYTREGLVPPGERTGPNQARYDETHVRRLKLARALVEVGGLSIASAREVLTLMSGPGLSTLETLGKAQYALTPRKERTEDETWRRAAAEVDAIVSERGWQVRESNPARGTLIDALATLRRLGHDDFFEILGPYAEAAERLAADEVKLLMRRGDLEGVLEGLVVWTALGETVLASLRLLAEEAEATRVFGAF
;
A
#
# COMPACT_ATOMS: atom_id res chain seq x y z
N MET A 1 8.83 29.00 -4.71
CA MET A 1 8.51 28.86 -6.13
C MET A 1 7.06 29.27 -6.43
N ARG A 2 6.76 29.70 -7.65
CA ARG A 2 5.38 29.93 -8.14
C ARG A 2 4.79 28.63 -8.70
N ILE A 3 3.47 28.56 -8.89
CA ILE A 3 2.78 27.34 -9.36
C ILE A 3 3.29 26.81 -10.72
N ALA A 4 3.69 27.69 -11.64
CA ALA A 4 4.24 27.29 -12.94
C ALA A 4 5.61 26.61 -12.79
N GLU A 5 6.44 27.07 -11.85
CA GLU A 5 7.72 26.44 -11.54
C GLU A 5 7.52 25.12 -10.79
N LEU A 6 6.57 25.08 -9.85
CA LEU A 6 6.17 23.85 -9.16
C LEU A 6 5.75 22.76 -10.17
N SER A 7 4.89 23.12 -11.13
CA SER A 7 4.46 22.22 -12.21
C SER A 7 5.62 21.67 -13.02
N ARG A 8 6.57 22.51 -13.43
CA ARG A 8 7.77 22.04 -14.16
C ARG A 8 8.63 21.10 -13.33
N ARG A 9 8.82 21.39 -12.05
CA ARG A 9 9.68 20.59 -11.17
C ARG A 9 9.08 19.23 -10.77
N THR A 10 7.75 19.15 -10.69
CA THR A 10 7.04 17.91 -10.34
C THR A 10 6.60 17.12 -11.56
N GLY A 11 6.54 17.76 -12.73
CA GLY A 11 5.91 17.19 -13.93
C GLY A 11 4.39 17.07 -13.81
N VAL A 12 3.79 17.64 -12.77
CA VAL A 12 2.34 17.60 -12.53
C VAL A 12 1.69 18.83 -13.19
N PRO A 13 0.70 18.65 -14.08
CA PRO A 13 0.00 19.78 -14.70
C PRO A 13 -0.67 20.70 -13.67
N ILE A 14 -0.67 22.02 -13.94
CA ILE A 14 -1.30 23.01 -13.04
C ILE A 14 -2.76 22.66 -12.68
N PRO A 15 -3.63 22.19 -13.60
CA PRO A 15 -4.99 21.76 -13.25
C PRO A 15 -4.99 20.62 -12.22
N THR A 16 -4.10 19.65 -12.36
CA THR A 16 -3.94 18.53 -11.41
C THR A 16 -3.42 19.01 -10.06
N ILE A 17 -2.47 19.95 -10.03
CA ILE A 17 -2.02 20.57 -8.77
C ILE A 17 -3.19 21.22 -8.04
N LYS A 18 -4.02 22.01 -8.76
CA LYS A 18 -5.22 22.64 -8.19
C LYS A 18 -6.24 21.59 -7.73
N TYR A 19 -6.42 20.52 -8.49
CA TYR A 19 -7.29 19.41 -8.11
C TYR A 19 -6.82 18.73 -6.83
N TYR A 20 -5.57 18.28 -6.76
CA TYR A 20 -5.00 17.68 -5.55
C TYR A 20 -5.00 18.61 -4.34
N THR A 21 -4.84 19.92 -4.55
CA THR A 21 -4.97 20.91 -3.46
C THR A 21 -6.41 20.96 -2.93
N ARG A 22 -7.40 21.01 -3.83
CA ARG A 22 -8.83 21.03 -3.47
C ARG A 22 -9.28 19.74 -2.79
N GLU A 23 -8.78 18.59 -3.23
CA GLU A 23 -9.09 17.29 -2.64
C GLU A 23 -8.34 17.04 -1.32
N GLY A 24 -7.37 17.90 -0.96
CA GLY A 24 -6.63 17.84 0.30
C GLY A 24 -5.39 16.94 0.30
N LEU A 25 -4.92 16.50 -0.87
CA LEU A 25 -3.70 15.69 -0.99
C LEU A 25 -2.45 16.55 -0.80
N VAL A 26 -2.52 17.81 -1.20
CA VAL A 26 -1.42 18.78 -1.12
C VAL A 26 -1.91 20.01 -0.34
N PRO A 27 -1.15 20.51 0.65
CA PRO A 27 -1.49 21.76 1.32
C PRO A 27 -1.61 22.93 0.33
N PRO A 28 -2.46 23.93 0.61
CA PRO A 28 -2.48 25.15 -0.17
C PRO A 28 -1.15 25.91 -0.01
N GLY A 29 -0.68 26.54 -1.10
CA GLY A 29 0.48 27.42 -1.04
C GLY A 29 0.20 28.67 -0.20
N GLU A 30 1.28 29.26 0.33
CA GLU A 30 1.21 30.49 1.12
C GLU A 30 0.71 31.65 0.25
N ARG A 31 -0.42 32.28 0.62
CA ARG A 31 -0.96 33.40 -0.15
C ARG A 31 -0.01 34.60 -0.07
N THR A 32 0.43 35.10 -1.22
CA THR A 32 1.27 36.31 -1.34
C THR A 32 0.54 37.46 -2.03
N GLY A 33 -0.72 37.27 -2.42
CA GLY A 33 -1.57 38.29 -3.03
C GLY A 33 -2.93 37.73 -3.49
N PRO A 34 -3.81 38.55 -4.10
CA PRO A 34 -5.17 38.14 -4.48
C PRO A 34 -5.24 36.89 -5.35
N ASN A 35 -4.25 36.71 -6.24
CA ASN A 35 -4.13 35.56 -7.15
C ASN A 35 -2.72 34.95 -7.16
N GLN A 36 -1.96 35.12 -6.08
CA GLN A 36 -0.59 34.63 -6.00
C GLN A 36 -0.39 33.79 -4.74
N ALA A 37 0.30 32.67 -4.91
CA ALA A 37 0.73 31.81 -3.83
C ALA A 37 2.19 31.39 -4.04
N ARG A 38 2.90 31.23 -2.93
CA ARG A 38 4.25 30.70 -2.87
C ARG A 38 4.20 29.25 -2.40
N TYR A 39 5.03 28.43 -3.03
CA TYR A 39 5.22 27.02 -2.72
C TYR A 39 6.71 26.78 -2.38
N ASP A 40 7.00 25.71 -1.67
CA ASP A 40 8.34 25.32 -1.23
C ASP A 40 8.66 23.87 -1.62
N GLU A 41 9.79 23.34 -1.13
CA GLU A 41 10.21 21.96 -1.40
C GLU A 41 9.27 20.91 -0.81
N THR A 42 8.57 21.23 0.28
CA THR A 42 7.61 20.32 0.90
C THR A 42 6.45 20.04 -0.07
N HIS A 43 6.01 21.06 -0.81
CA HIS A 43 5.00 20.90 -1.86
C HIS A 43 5.49 20.05 -3.03
N VAL A 44 6.77 20.16 -3.41
CA VAL A 44 7.36 19.32 -4.47
C VAL A 44 7.34 17.85 -4.06
N ARG A 45 7.84 17.54 -2.85
CA ARG A 45 7.85 16.18 -2.31
C ARG A 45 6.43 15.62 -2.19
N ARG A 46 5.52 16.42 -1.63
CA ARG A 46 4.11 16.04 -1.45
C ARG A 46 3.40 15.73 -2.76
N LEU A 47 3.61 16.55 -3.80
CA LEU A 47 3.02 16.33 -5.12
C LEU A 47 3.55 15.07 -5.80
N LYS A 48 4.86 14.81 -5.72
CA LYS A 48 5.46 13.59 -6.29
C LYS A 48 4.88 12.34 -5.62
N LEU A 49 4.75 12.37 -4.30
CA LEU A 49 4.16 11.28 -3.54
C LEU A 49 2.68 11.08 -3.85
N ALA A 50 1.88 12.15 -3.83
CA ALA A 50 0.46 12.10 -4.20
C ALA A 50 0.25 11.51 -5.59
N ARG A 51 1.06 11.92 -6.56
CA ARG A 51 1.04 11.39 -7.92
C ARG A 51 1.39 9.89 -7.94
N ALA A 52 2.46 9.49 -7.27
CA ALA A 52 2.87 8.08 -7.24
C ALA A 52 1.78 7.18 -6.65
N LEU A 53 1.17 7.59 -5.53
CA LEU A 53 0.10 6.85 -4.88
C LEU A 53 -1.14 6.68 -5.78
N VAL A 54 -1.54 7.74 -6.49
CA VAL A 54 -2.75 7.71 -7.33
C VAL A 54 -2.50 7.08 -8.69
N GLU A 55 -1.46 7.50 -9.42
CA GLU A 55 -1.23 7.07 -10.80
C GLU A 55 -0.58 5.69 -10.90
N VAL A 56 0.32 5.35 -9.97
CA VAL A 56 1.05 4.07 -10.01
C VAL A 56 0.47 3.08 -9.00
N GLY A 57 0.25 3.54 -7.76
CA GLY A 57 -0.35 2.70 -6.72
C GLY A 57 -1.84 2.42 -6.92
N GLY A 58 -2.50 3.14 -7.84
CA GLY A 58 -3.93 2.94 -8.14
C GLY A 58 -4.87 3.32 -6.99
N LEU A 59 -4.39 4.07 -5.99
CA LEU A 59 -5.23 4.46 -4.86
C LEU A 59 -6.31 5.44 -5.31
N SER A 60 -7.49 5.30 -4.70
CA SER A 60 -8.49 6.35 -4.75
C SER A 60 -7.94 7.65 -4.13
N ILE A 61 -8.47 8.80 -4.57
CA ILE A 61 -8.13 10.11 -4.01
C ILE A 61 -8.37 10.14 -2.50
N ALA A 62 -9.44 9.48 -2.02
CA ALA A 62 -9.75 9.39 -0.59
C ALA A 62 -8.67 8.61 0.18
N SER A 63 -8.31 7.40 -0.29
CA SER A 63 -7.26 6.56 0.31
C SER A 63 -5.90 7.26 0.28
N ALA A 64 -5.55 7.87 -0.85
CA ALA A 64 -4.30 8.63 -0.98
C ALA A 64 -4.25 9.80 0.00
N ARG A 65 -5.34 10.54 0.20
CA ARG A 65 -5.42 11.61 1.20
C ARG A 65 -5.23 11.09 2.62
N GLU A 66 -5.88 9.98 2.98
CA GLU A 66 -5.74 9.39 4.32
C GLU A 66 -4.29 9.02 4.60
N VAL A 67 -3.67 8.26 3.69
CA VAL A 67 -2.26 7.86 3.74
C VAL A 67 -1.34 9.08 3.89
N LEU A 68 -1.53 10.08 3.05
CA LEU A 68 -0.77 11.32 3.07
C LEU A 68 -0.96 12.09 4.39
N THR A 69 -2.17 12.14 4.94
CA THR A 69 -2.45 12.82 6.21
C THR A 69 -1.75 12.12 7.37
N LEU A 70 -1.72 10.80 7.38
CA LEU A 70 -1.04 10.01 8.42
C LEU A 70 0.46 10.32 8.50
N MET A 71 1.10 10.52 7.35
CA MET A 71 2.52 10.88 7.29
C MET A 71 2.82 12.28 7.82
N SER A 72 1.85 13.20 7.76
CA SER A 72 2.02 14.59 8.20
C SER A 72 1.59 14.82 9.66
N GLY A 73 1.07 13.79 10.34
CA GLY A 73 0.61 13.89 11.73
C GLY A 73 1.76 13.78 12.73
N PRO A 74 1.85 14.69 13.73
CA PRO A 74 2.85 14.57 14.79
C PRO A 74 2.55 13.38 15.71
N GLY A 75 3.60 12.65 16.12
CA GLY A 75 3.55 11.77 17.29
C GLY A 75 3.05 10.33 17.09
N LEU A 76 2.92 9.84 15.85
CA LEU A 76 2.65 8.41 15.62
C LEU A 76 3.95 7.60 15.64
N SER A 77 3.92 6.45 16.31
CA SER A 77 4.99 5.45 16.17
C SER A 77 4.97 4.85 14.75
N THR A 78 6.13 4.38 14.27
CA THR A 78 6.26 3.72 12.95
C THR A 78 5.24 2.60 12.75
N LEU A 79 4.97 1.81 13.78
CA LEU A 79 4.02 0.70 13.76
C LEU A 79 2.56 1.17 13.62
N GLU A 80 2.20 2.29 14.25
CA GLU A 80 0.86 2.85 14.12
C GLU A 80 0.61 3.42 12.73
N THR A 81 1.61 4.09 12.14
CA THR A 81 1.49 4.58 10.77
C THR A 81 1.42 3.44 9.76
N LEU A 82 2.19 2.36 9.95
CA LEU A 82 2.08 1.15 9.14
C LEU A 82 0.69 0.54 9.22
N GLY A 83 0.18 0.32 10.43
CA GLY A 83 -1.17 -0.23 10.62
C GLY A 83 -2.22 0.62 9.92
N LYS A 84 -2.20 1.94 10.13
CA LYS A 84 -3.18 2.86 9.51
C LYS A 84 -3.02 2.96 7.99
N ALA A 85 -1.81 2.90 7.45
CA ALA A 85 -1.59 2.83 6.01
C ALA A 85 -2.15 1.53 5.41
N GLN A 86 -1.90 0.38 6.05
CA GLN A 86 -2.51 -0.90 5.67
C GLN A 86 -4.04 -0.83 5.72
N TYR A 87 -4.62 -0.19 6.75
CA TYR A 87 -6.07 0.05 6.82
C TYR A 87 -6.59 0.90 5.65
N ALA A 88 -5.92 2.01 5.31
CA ALA A 88 -6.35 2.89 4.23
C ALA A 88 -6.26 2.25 2.84
N LEU A 89 -5.35 1.28 2.68
CA LEU A 89 -5.10 0.55 1.45
C LEU A 89 -5.97 -0.69 1.28
N THR A 90 -6.54 -1.21 2.37
CA THR A 90 -7.33 -2.43 2.36
C THR A 90 -8.84 -2.11 2.33
N PRO A 91 -9.58 -2.44 1.26
CA PRO A 91 -11.01 -2.15 1.19
C PRO A 91 -11.80 -2.85 2.29
N ARG A 92 -12.70 -2.13 2.97
CA ARG A 92 -13.64 -2.72 3.92
C ARG A 92 -14.80 -3.38 3.15
N LYS A 93 -14.95 -4.70 3.28
CA LYS A 93 -16.18 -5.41 2.87
C LYS A 93 -17.01 -5.79 4.10
N GLU A 94 -18.33 -5.80 3.93
CA GLU A 94 -19.23 -6.44 4.89
C GLU A 94 -18.91 -7.93 4.95
N ARG A 95 -18.72 -8.43 6.17
CA ARG A 95 -18.30 -9.80 6.44
C ARG A 95 -19.52 -10.68 6.57
N THR A 96 -19.48 -11.86 5.96
CA THR A 96 -20.45 -12.92 6.22
C THR A 96 -19.71 -14.05 6.94
N GLU A 97 -19.86 -14.11 8.26
CA GLU A 97 -19.23 -15.11 9.13
C GLU A 97 -20.02 -16.43 9.10
N ASP A 98 -19.93 -17.11 7.96
CA ASP A 98 -20.45 -18.47 7.77
C ASP A 98 -19.41 -19.53 8.20
N GLU A 99 -19.77 -20.80 8.06
CA GLU A 99 -18.89 -21.92 8.40
C GLU A 99 -17.60 -21.93 7.56
N THR A 100 -17.71 -21.59 6.27
CA THR A 100 -16.56 -21.50 5.35
C THR A 100 -15.57 -20.43 5.81
N TRP A 101 -16.08 -19.29 6.27
CA TRP A 101 -15.26 -18.22 6.85
C TRP A 101 -14.54 -18.67 8.12
N ARG A 102 -15.23 -19.35 9.05
CA ARG A 102 -14.59 -19.83 10.30
C ARG A 102 -13.46 -20.82 10.06
N ARG A 103 -13.61 -21.69 9.06
CA ARG A 103 -12.53 -22.61 8.66
C ARG A 103 -11.33 -21.86 8.10
N ALA A 104 -11.54 -20.91 7.19
CA ALA A 104 -10.48 -20.05 6.67
C ALA A 104 -9.79 -19.25 7.80
N ALA A 105 -10.55 -18.78 8.79
CA ALA A 105 -10.00 -18.08 9.96
C ALA A 105 -9.07 -18.98 10.78
N ALA A 106 -9.49 -20.21 11.08
CA ALA A 106 -8.67 -21.18 11.81
C ALA A 106 -7.36 -21.52 11.08
N GLU A 107 -7.41 -21.62 9.75
CA GLU A 107 -6.22 -21.88 8.92
C GLU A 107 -5.24 -20.69 8.91
N VAL A 108 -5.77 -19.47 8.79
CA VAL A 108 -4.94 -18.25 8.90
C VAL A 108 -4.30 -18.15 10.28
N ASP A 109 -5.03 -18.50 11.34
CA ASP A 109 -4.49 -18.49 12.70
C ASP A 109 -3.42 -19.55 12.92
N ALA A 110 -3.58 -20.73 12.31
CA ALA A 110 -2.54 -21.75 12.29
C ALA A 110 -1.27 -21.22 11.61
N ILE A 111 -1.37 -20.62 10.43
CA ILE A 111 -0.22 -20.03 9.70
C ILE A 111 0.48 -18.97 10.55
N VAL A 112 -0.27 -18.04 11.15
CA VAL A 112 0.28 -16.97 12.00
C VAL A 112 1.02 -17.57 13.21
N SER A 113 0.42 -18.57 13.85
CA SER A 113 0.98 -19.23 15.04
C SER A 113 2.24 -20.05 14.73
N GLU A 114 2.17 -20.93 13.72
CA GLU A 114 3.28 -21.82 13.32
C GLU A 114 4.53 -21.05 12.91
N ARG A 115 4.34 -19.88 12.30
CA ARG A 115 5.41 -18.99 11.85
C ARG A 115 5.87 -18.01 12.93
N GLY A 116 5.21 -18.00 14.10
CA GLY A 116 5.53 -17.10 15.21
C GLY A 116 5.26 -15.61 14.90
N TRP A 117 4.42 -15.30 13.92
CA TRP A 117 4.14 -13.93 13.53
C TRP A 117 3.37 -13.18 14.62
N GLN A 118 3.90 -12.03 15.03
CA GLN A 118 3.26 -11.16 16.02
C GLN A 118 2.34 -10.15 15.31
N VAL A 119 1.09 -10.56 15.06
CA VAL A 119 0.08 -9.75 14.35
C VAL A 119 -1.12 -9.48 15.26
N ARG A 120 -1.65 -8.26 15.24
CA ARG A 120 -2.87 -7.90 16.00
C ARG A 120 -4.09 -8.61 15.39
N GLU A 121 -5.00 -9.11 16.22
CA GLU A 121 -6.26 -9.73 15.75
C GLU A 121 -7.09 -8.82 14.86
N SER A 122 -7.05 -7.51 15.14
CA SER A 122 -7.78 -6.48 14.39
C SER A 122 -7.12 -6.09 13.07
N ASN A 123 -5.94 -6.62 12.73
CA ASN A 123 -5.22 -6.25 11.51
C ASN A 123 -6.11 -6.48 10.27
N PRO A 124 -6.32 -5.47 9.41
CA PRO A 124 -7.22 -5.56 8.27
C PRO A 124 -6.76 -6.64 7.27
N ALA A 125 -5.45 -6.82 7.09
CA ALA A 125 -4.89 -7.82 6.19
C ALA A 125 -5.25 -9.25 6.62
N ARG A 126 -5.38 -9.50 7.94
CA ARG A 126 -5.86 -10.79 8.45
C ARG A 126 -7.29 -11.07 7.98
N GLY A 127 -8.18 -10.09 8.13
CA GLY A 127 -9.56 -10.21 7.64
C GLY A 127 -9.64 -10.43 6.13
N THR A 128 -8.86 -9.67 5.35
CA THR A 128 -8.82 -9.80 3.89
C THR A 128 -8.32 -11.17 3.43
N LEU A 129 -7.29 -11.72 4.09
CA LEU A 129 -6.80 -13.06 3.78
C LEU A 129 -7.88 -14.11 4.06
N ILE A 130 -8.56 -14.02 5.20
CA ILE A 130 -9.65 -14.94 5.54
C ILE A 130 -10.78 -14.85 4.51
N ASP A 131 -11.21 -13.64 4.14
CA ASP A 131 -12.27 -13.44 3.14
C ASP A 131 -11.88 -13.99 1.76
N ALA A 132 -10.62 -13.81 1.35
CA ALA A 132 -10.10 -14.33 0.09
C ALA A 132 -10.09 -15.86 0.09
N LEU A 133 -9.58 -16.49 1.15
CA LEU A 133 -9.54 -17.95 1.28
C LEU A 133 -10.93 -18.57 1.38
N ALA A 134 -11.84 -17.96 2.14
CA ALA A 134 -13.24 -18.37 2.20
C ALA A 134 -13.90 -18.28 0.81
N THR A 135 -13.57 -17.24 0.03
CA THR A 135 -14.09 -17.08 -1.34
C THR A 135 -13.55 -18.15 -2.28
N LEU A 136 -12.23 -18.42 -2.25
CA LEU A 136 -11.62 -19.50 -3.04
C LEU A 136 -12.25 -20.86 -2.74
N ARG A 137 -12.48 -21.15 -1.45
CA ARG A 137 -13.18 -22.36 -1.01
C ARG A 137 -14.62 -22.44 -1.53
N ARG A 138 -15.38 -21.33 -1.46
CA ARG A 138 -16.75 -21.28 -2.03
C ARG A 138 -16.75 -21.52 -3.55
N LEU A 139 -15.67 -21.19 -4.24
CA LEU A 139 -15.48 -21.43 -5.68
C LEU A 139 -14.91 -22.84 -5.99
N GLY A 140 -14.65 -23.67 -4.97
CA GLY A 140 -14.13 -25.03 -5.14
C GLY A 140 -12.61 -25.12 -5.33
N HIS A 141 -11.87 -24.07 -4.99
CA HIS A 141 -10.39 -24.02 -5.08
C HIS A 141 -9.74 -24.31 -3.71
N ASP A 142 -10.08 -25.45 -3.13
CA ASP A 142 -9.49 -25.91 -1.85
C ASP A 142 -8.02 -26.35 -2.00
N ASP A 143 -7.58 -26.64 -3.22
CA ASP A 143 -6.19 -26.95 -3.58
C ASP A 143 -5.24 -25.76 -3.34
N PHE A 144 -5.73 -24.52 -3.40
CA PHE A 144 -4.94 -23.33 -3.11
C PHE A 144 -4.36 -23.33 -1.68
N PHE A 145 -4.99 -24.05 -0.75
CA PHE A 145 -4.49 -24.16 0.62
C PHE A 145 -3.16 -24.92 0.72
N GLU A 146 -2.89 -25.84 -0.21
CA GLU A 146 -1.65 -26.64 -0.24
C GLU A 146 -0.42 -25.77 -0.49
N ILE A 147 -0.58 -24.62 -1.16
CA ILE A 147 0.52 -23.71 -1.49
C ILE A 147 0.62 -22.50 -0.55
N LEU A 148 -0.24 -22.39 0.47
CA LEU A 148 -0.16 -21.27 1.43
C LEU A 148 1.14 -21.24 2.23
N GLY A 149 1.71 -22.41 2.53
CA GLY A 149 3.03 -22.52 3.13
C GLY A 149 4.09 -21.77 2.30
N PRO A 150 4.34 -22.17 1.05
CA PRO A 150 5.22 -21.44 0.13
C PRO A 150 4.92 -19.94 -0.02
N TYR A 151 3.64 -19.55 -0.11
CA TYR A 151 3.25 -18.13 -0.19
C TYR A 151 3.69 -17.35 1.05
N ALA A 152 3.46 -17.91 2.23
CA ALA A 152 3.83 -17.26 3.48
C ALA A 152 5.36 -17.18 3.66
N GLU A 153 6.12 -18.18 3.21
CA GLU A 153 7.59 -18.10 3.22
C GLU A 153 8.11 -17.01 2.27
N ALA A 154 7.54 -16.90 1.07
CA ALA A 154 7.89 -15.83 0.14
C ALA A 154 7.58 -14.45 0.73
N ALA A 155 6.42 -14.30 1.38
CA ALA A 155 6.02 -13.07 2.06
C ALA A 155 6.97 -12.70 3.21
N GLU A 156 7.45 -13.66 4.00
CA GLU A 156 8.44 -13.42 5.07
C GLU A 156 9.76 -12.89 4.52
N ARG A 157 10.31 -13.56 3.50
CA ARG A 157 11.58 -13.15 2.89
C ARG A 157 11.48 -11.73 2.33
N LEU A 158 10.38 -11.46 1.64
CA LEU A 158 10.10 -10.14 1.08
C LEU A 158 9.98 -9.10 2.20
N ALA A 159 9.11 -9.30 3.19
CA ALA A 159 8.92 -8.38 4.30
C ALA A 159 10.21 -8.11 5.09
N ALA A 160 11.07 -9.13 5.27
CA ALA A 160 12.36 -8.97 5.93
C ALA A 160 13.29 -8.02 5.17
N ASP A 161 13.35 -8.12 3.84
CA ASP A 161 14.20 -7.26 3.01
C ASP A 161 13.64 -5.84 2.90
N GLU A 162 12.32 -5.69 2.87
CA GLU A 162 11.62 -4.40 2.93
C GLU A 162 11.92 -3.66 4.24
N VAL A 163 11.79 -4.35 5.38
CA VAL A 163 12.11 -3.78 6.68
C VAL A 163 13.58 -3.38 6.76
N LYS A 164 14.51 -4.22 6.27
CA LYS A 164 15.94 -3.86 6.21
C LYS A 164 16.17 -2.60 5.38
N LEU A 165 15.49 -2.46 4.24
CA LEU A 165 15.62 -1.28 3.37
C LEU A 165 15.06 -0.03 4.04
N LEU A 166 13.94 -0.15 4.76
CA LEU A 166 13.37 0.94 5.54
C LEU A 166 14.33 1.40 6.65
N MET A 167 14.94 0.47 7.38
CA MET A 167 15.89 0.80 8.46
C MET A 167 17.18 1.46 7.97
N ARG A 168 17.49 1.41 6.66
CA ARG A 168 18.61 2.17 6.08
C ARG A 168 18.29 3.66 5.92
N ARG A 169 17.02 4.06 6.00
CA ARG A 169 16.62 5.47 5.96
C ARG A 169 16.87 6.06 7.34
N GLY A 170 17.79 7.03 7.41
CA GLY A 170 18.36 7.53 8.67
C GLY A 170 17.42 8.37 9.55
N ASP A 171 16.23 8.74 9.07
CA ASP A 171 15.25 9.53 9.80
C ASP A 171 13.83 8.91 9.77
N LEU A 172 13.02 9.27 10.77
CA LEU A 172 11.65 8.77 10.92
C LEU A 172 10.77 9.17 9.72
N GLU A 173 10.94 10.38 9.20
CA GLU A 173 10.20 10.86 8.03
C GLU A 173 10.48 10.00 6.79
N GLY A 174 11.74 9.66 6.53
CA GLY A 174 12.14 8.79 5.44
C GLY A 174 11.61 7.36 5.60
N VAL A 175 11.59 6.82 6.82
CA VAL A 175 10.98 5.50 7.12
C VAL A 175 9.49 5.52 6.83
N LEU A 176 8.76 6.53 7.33
CA LEU A 176 7.30 6.65 7.13
C LEU A 176 6.94 6.84 5.65
N GLU A 177 7.67 7.69 4.92
CA GLU A 177 7.50 7.87 3.49
C GLU A 177 7.83 6.60 2.72
N GLY A 178 8.92 5.91 3.07
CA GLY A 178 9.31 4.66 2.45
C GLY A 178 8.26 3.59 2.64
N LEU A 179 7.70 3.51 3.84
CA LEU A 179 6.73 2.49 4.20
C LEU A 179 5.40 2.73 3.48
N VAL A 180 4.94 3.97 3.36
CA VAL A 180 3.74 4.31 2.58
C VAL A 180 3.93 4.05 1.08
N VAL A 181 5.06 4.50 0.51
CA VAL A 181 5.39 4.24 -0.89
C VAL A 181 5.47 2.75 -1.13
N TRP A 182 6.05 2.01 -0.20
CA TRP A 182 6.22 0.58 -0.31
C TRP A 182 4.88 -0.16 -0.21
N THR A 183 4.00 0.19 0.73
CA THR A 183 2.70 -0.50 0.80
C THR A 183 1.85 -0.24 -0.44
N ALA A 184 1.90 0.96 -1.01
CA ALA A 184 1.11 1.29 -2.20
C ALA A 184 1.74 0.80 -3.52
N LEU A 185 3.04 1.02 -3.71
CA LEU A 185 3.74 0.66 -4.96
C LEU A 185 4.33 -0.75 -4.92
N GLY A 186 4.71 -1.22 -3.74
CA GLY A 186 5.27 -2.56 -3.55
C GLY A 186 4.25 -3.64 -3.88
N GLU A 187 2.96 -3.42 -3.60
CA GLU A 187 1.89 -4.31 -4.07
C GLU A 187 1.86 -4.41 -5.60
N THR A 188 1.94 -3.28 -6.30
CA THR A 188 2.01 -3.25 -7.77
C THR A 188 3.25 -3.96 -8.31
N VAL A 189 4.42 -3.71 -7.69
CA VAL A 189 5.69 -4.36 -8.06
C VAL A 189 5.60 -5.87 -7.87
N LEU A 190 5.13 -6.32 -6.70
CA LEU A 190 4.99 -7.74 -6.38
C LEU A 190 4.01 -8.43 -7.32
N ALA A 191 2.83 -7.84 -7.54
CA ALA A 191 1.83 -8.39 -8.45
C ALA A 191 2.38 -8.51 -9.87
N SER A 192 3.08 -7.48 -10.36
CA SER A 192 3.69 -7.48 -11.70
C SER A 192 4.79 -8.53 -11.82
N LEU A 193 5.70 -8.62 -10.83
CA LEU A 193 6.76 -9.63 -10.81
C LEU A 193 6.20 -11.04 -10.73
N ARG A 194 5.13 -11.26 -9.96
CA ARG A 194 4.47 -12.56 -9.87
C ARG A 194 3.91 -12.99 -11.23
N LEU A 195 3.19 -12.12 -11.92
CA LEU A 195 2.65 -12.41 -13.25
C LEU A 195 3.75 -12.70 -14.28
N LEU A 196 4.85 -11.95 -14.24
CA LEU A 196 6.01 -12.21 -15.10
C LEU A 196 6.68 -13.56 -14.78
N ALA A 197 6.77 -13.92 -13.51
CA ALA A 197 7.31 -15.21 -13.09
C ALA A 197 6.41 -16.38 -13.49
N GLU A 198 5.08 -16.20 -13.38
CA GLU A 198 4.08 -17.16 -13.85
C GLU A 198 4.20 -17.38 -15.37
N GLU A 199 4.35 -16.31 -16.17
CA GLU A 199 4.56 -16.40 -17.62
C GLU A 199 5.86 -17.14 -17.97
N ALA A 200 6.96 -16.81 -17.28
CA ALA A 200 8.25 -17.48 -17.48
C ALA A 200 8.18 -18.98 -17.15
N GLU A 201 7.50 -19.35 -16.07
CA GLU A 201 7.33 -20.75 -15.67
C GLU A 201 6.35 -21.50 -16.58
N ALA A 202 5.25 -20.86 -17.00
CA ALA A 202 4.33 -21.43 -17.97
C ALA A 202 5.03 -21.71 -19.31
N THR A 203 5.88 -20.79 -19.76
CA THR A 203 6.73 -20.98 -20.96
C THR A 203 7.66 -22.19 -20.81
N ARG A 204 8.20 -22.41 -19.60
CA ARG A 204 9.07 -23.56 -19.30
C ARG A 204 8.32 -24.89 -19.30
N VAL A 205 7.09 -24.89 -18.78
CA VAL A 205 6.26 -26.11 -18.61
C VAL A 205 5.52 -26.47 -19.89
N PHE A 206 4.94 -25.50 -20.59
CA PHE A 206 4.05 -25.71 -21.73
C PHE A 206 4.70 -25.40 -23.10
N GLY A 207 5.90 -24.81 -23.10
CA GLY A 207 6.58 -24.32 -24.31
C GLY A 207 6.26 -22.85 -24.60
N ALA A 208 7.00 -22.25 -25.53
CA ALA A 208 6.74 -20.87 -25.96
C ALA A 208 5.42 -20.79 -26.75
N PHE A 209 4.64 -19.75 -26.47
CA PHE A 209 3.43 -19.40 -27.23
C PHE A 209 3.74 -19.02 -28.68
#